data_AF-A0A3L7LT85-F1
#
_entry.id   AF-A0A3L7LT85-F1
#
_cell.length_a   1.000
_cell.length_b   1.000
_cell.length_c   1.000
_cell.angle_alpha   90.00
_cell.angle_beta   90.00
_cell.angle_gamma   90.00
#
_symmetry.space_group_name_H-M   'P 1'
#
loop_
_entity.id
_entity.type
_entity.pdbx_description
1 polymer ?
#
loop_
_entity_poly.entity_id
_entity_poly.type
_entity_poly.pdbx_seq_one_letter_code
_entity_poly.pdbx_strand_id
1 'polypeptide(L)'
;MIKAVQSPPTPYLQFSRKQWAALRNSVPLTLTEAEIVKLKGINEDLSLEEVAEIYLPLSRLLNFYISSNLRRQAVLEQFLGTDGQRIPYIIGIAGSVAVGKSTMARVLQALLSRWPEHRTVELVTTDGFLHPKSVLKQRDLMKKKGFPESYDIRSLVNFVSKV
;
A
#
# COMPACT_ATOMS: atom_id res chain seq x y z
N MET A 1 2.46 16.70 22.19
CA MET A 1 1.27 16.28 21.42
C MET A 1 1.27 17.08 20.12
N ILE A 2 1.50 16.45 18.96
CA ILE A 2 1.47 17.15 17.66
C ILE A 2 0.00 17.33 17.31
N LYS A 3 -0.51 18.56 17.41
CA LYS A 3 -1.90 18.87 17.04
C LYS A 3 -1.95 19.11 15.53
N ALA A 4 -2.87 18.41 14.85
CA ALA A 4 -3.23 18.71 13.47
C ALA A 4 -3.77 20.15 13.39
N VAL A 5 -3.46 20.86 12.31
CA VAL A 5 -3.97 22.22 12.07
C VAL A 5 -5.48 22.15 11.86
N GLN A 6 -6.26 22.92 12.62
CA GLN A 6 -7.72 22.98 12.45
C GLN A 6 -8.10 23.84 11.24
N SER A 7 -8.38 23.17 10.13
CA SER A 7 -9.13 23.70 8.98
C SER A 7 -10.62 23.30 9.13
N PRO A 8 -11.58 23.86 8.35
CA PRO A 8 -13.01 23.46 8.39
C PRO A 8 -13.16 21.93 8.43
N PRO A 9 -14.25 21.38 9.02
CA PRO A 9 -14.36 19.94 9.27
C PRO A 9 -14.26 19.16 7.95
N THR A 10 -13.05 18.66 7.67
CA THR A 10 -12.78 17.73 6.59
C THR A 10 -12.68 16.33 7.17
N PRO A 11 -12.98 15.29 6.40
CA PRO A 11 -12.75 13.91 6.85
C PRO A 11 -11.25 13.55 6.93
N TYR A 12 -10.34 14.49 6.66
CA TYR A 12 -8.91 14.28 6.58
C TYR A 12 -8.15 15.03 7.68
N LEU A 13 -7.20 14.33 8.29
CA LEU A 13 -6.16 14.97 9.10
C LEU A 13 -5.01 15.39 8.17
N GLN A 14 -4.64 16.66 8.25
CA GLN A 14 -3.56 17.22 7.43
C GLN A 14 -2.27 17.36 8.25
N PHE A 15 -1.16 16.99 7.62
CA PHE A 15 0.17 17.08 8.20
C PHE A 15 1.12 17.71 7.19
N SER A 16 1.90 18.70 7.64
CA SER A 16 3.09 19.10 6.90
C SER A 16 4.15 18.00 6.95
N ARG A 17 5.12 18.03 6.02
CA ARG A 17 6.24 17.07 6.01
C ARG A 17 6.92 16.97 7.38
N LYS A 18 7.20 18.11 8.03
CA LYS A 18 7.83 18.16 9.35
C LYS A 18 6.96 17.52 10.44
N GLN A 19 5.65 17.76 10.42
CA GLN A 19 4.72 17.13 11.37
C GLN A 19 4.64 15.62 11.17
N TRP A 20 4.62 15.17 9.92
CA TRP A 20 4.56 13.76 9.56
C TRP A 20 5.85 13.02 9.95
N ALA A 21 7.01 13.55 9.58
CA ALA A 21 8.32 12.96 9.91
C ALA A 21 8.53 12.80 11.42
N ALA A 22 8.01 13.73 12.22
CA ALA A 22 8.09 13.68 13.68
C ALA A 22 7.33 12.47 14.30
N LEU A 23 6.38 11.86 13.57
CA LEU A 23 5.66 10.65 14.03
C LEU A 23 6.59 9.44 14.15
N ARG A 24 7.77 9.46 13.51
CA ARG A 24 8.76 8.37 13.61
C ARG A 24 9.23 8.10 15.04
N ASN A 25 9.36 9.15 15.87
CA ASN A 25 10.06 9.10 17.15
C ASN A 25 9.35 8.29 18.25
N SER A 26 8.14 7.81 17.98
CA SER A 26 7.30 7.17 19.01
C SER A 26 7.43 5.64 19.11
N VAL A 27 8.23 4.99 18.26
CA VAL A 27 8.55 3.54 18.33
C VAL A 27 9.97 3.32 17.76
N PRO A 28 10.78 2.40 18.33
CA PRO A 28 12.10 2.07 17.82
C PRO A 28 12.05 1.60 16.35
N LEU A 29 12.94 2.16 15.55
CA LEU A 29 13.14 1.81 14.14
C LEU A 29 13.56 0.34 14.05
N THR A 30 12.79 -0.48 13.33
CA THR A 30 13.14 -1.89 13.06
C THR A 30 14.07 -2.04 11.86
N LEU A 31 14.32 -0.97 11.11
CA LEU A 31 15.12 -0.99 9.89
C LEU A 31 16.48 -0.32 10.12
N THR A 32 17.52 -1.11 9.89
CA THR A 32 18.91 -0.67 9.91
C THR A 32 19.24 0.13 8.65
N GLU A 33 20.24 1.03 8.72
CA GLU A 33 20.71 1.78 7.54
C GLU A 33 21.07 0.86 6.36
N ALA A 34 21.64 -0.32 6.64
CA ALA A 34 21.94 -1.34 5.64
C ALA A 34 20.68 -1.87 4.92
N GLU A 35 19.55 -1.98 5.61
CA GLU A 35 18.28 -2.37 5.01
C GLU A 35 17.68 -1.24 4.18
N ILE A 36 17.85 0.02 4.60
CA ILE A 36 17.41 1.18 3.80
C ILE A 36 18.26 1.29 2.51
N VAL A 37 19.55 0.98 2.55
CA VAL A 37 20.40 0.90 1.34
C VAL A 37 19.93 -0.22 0.40
N LYS A 38 19.47 -1.37 0.92
CA LYS A 38 18.86 -2.42 0.06
C LYS A 38 17.56 -1.93 -0.62
N LEU A 39 16.83 -0.99 -0.01
CA LEU A 39 15.66 -0.37 -0.63
C LEU A 39 16.05 0.57 -1.79
N LYS A 40 17.23 1.20 -1.77
CA LYS A 40 17.73 1.97 -2.93
C LYS A 40 17.94 1.11 -4.17
N GLY A 41 18.31 -0.17 -4.00
CA GLY A 41 18.39 -1.11 -5.14
C GLY A 41 17.05 -1.33 -5.85
N ILE A 42 15.94 -0.94 -5.22
CA ILE A 42 14.59 -1.04 -5.79
C ILE A 42 14.23 0.22 -6.60
N ASN A 43 14.86 1.36 -6.31
CA ASN A 43 14.77 2.59 -7.10
C ASN A 43 15.96 3.52 -6.81
N GLU A 44 16.82 3.74 -7.80
CA GLU A 44 18.06 4.55 -7.70
C GLU A 44 17.80 6.00 -7.30
N ASP A 45 16.61 6.54 -7.60
CA ASP A 45 16.23 7.93 -7.32
C ASP A 45 15.67 8.14 -5.90
N LEU A 46 15.45 7.08 -5.11
CA LEU A 46 14.85 7.20 -3.79
C LEU A 46 15.90 7.54 -2.72
N SER A 47 15.77 8.71 -2.08
CA SER A 47 16.66 9.11 -1.00
C SER A 47 16.37 8.36 0.31
N LEU A 48 17.41 8.11 1.12
CA LEU A 48 17.25 7.48 2.45
C LEU A 48 16.41 8.36 3.37
N GLU A 49 16.53 9.68 3.22
CA GLU A 49 15.76 10.68 3.97
C GLU A 49 14.27 10.57 3.66
N GLU A 50 13.87 10.42 2.39
CA GLU A 50 12.48 10.23 2.01
C GLU A 50 11.90 8.96 2.63
N VAL A 51 12.67 7.85 2.61
CA VAL A 51 12.27 6.60 3.27
C VAL A 51 12.03 6.84 4.76
N ALA A 52 12.98 7.48 5.44
CA ALA A 52 12.94 7.69 6.88
C ALA A 52 11.82 8.66 7.33
N GLU A 53 11.60 9.74 6.57
CA GLU A 53 10.67 10.80 6.94
C GLU A 53 9.23 10.53 6.49
N ILE A 54 9.04 9.86 5.35
CA ILE A 54 7.72 9.68 4.75
C ILE A 54 7.24 8.24 4.86
N TYR A 55 8.01 7.30 4.33
CA TYR A 55 7.56 5.92 4.17
C TYR A 55 7.59 5.12 5.46
N LEU A 56 8.52 5.39 6.38
CA LEU A 56 8.56 4.73 7.69
C LEU A 56 7.32 5.07 8.54
N PRO A 57 6.98 6.34 8.79
CA PRO A 57 5.72 6.67 9.49
C PRO A 57 4.48 6.09 8.80
N LEU A 58 4.46 6.08 7.46
CA LEU A 58 3.35 5.50 6.70
C LEU A 58 3.23 3.99 6.90
N SER A 59 4.32 3.25 6.79
CA SER A 59 4.33 1.79 7.00
C SER A 59 3.84 1.43 8.41
N ARG A 60 4.19 2.25 9.40
CA ARG A 60 3.72 2.09 10.78
C ARG A 60 2.24 2.39 10.94
N LEU A 61 1.75 3.46 10.31
CA LEU A 61 0.31 3.74 10.28
C LEU A 61 -0.45 2.55 9.69
N LEU A 62 -0.01 2.06 8.53
CA LEU A 62 -0.58 0.88 7.89
C LEU A 62 -0.52 -0.35 8.82
N ASN A 63 0.58 -0.55 9.54
CA ASN A 63 0.69 -1.65 10.51
C ASN A 63 -0.36 -1.55 11.63
N PHE A 64 -0.69 -0.35 12.12
CA PHE A 64 -1.77 -0.17 13.09
C PHE A 64 -3.13 -0.55 12.52
N TYR A 65 -3.43 -0.17 11.27
CA TYR A 65 -4.67 -0.57 10.60
C TYR A 65 -4.77 -2.08 10.42
N ILE A 66 -3.70 -2.72 9.92
CA ILE A 66 -3.62 -4.18 9.74
C ILE A 66 -3.82 -4.89 11.08
N SER A 67 -3.06 -4.49 12.11
CA SER A 67 -3.13 -5.13 13.43
C SER A 67 -4.50 -4.96 14.10
N SER A 68 -5.13 -3.80 13.92
CA SER A 68 -6.50 -3.56 14.42
C SER A 68 -7.53 -4.45 13.72
N ASN A 69 -7.39 -4.60 12.39
CA ASN A 69 -8.25 -5.47 11.60
C ASN A 69 -8.12 -6.95 12.03
N LEU A 70 -6.90 -7.45 12.22
CA LEU A 70 -6.64 -8.81 12.69
C LEU A 70 -7.22 -9.07 14.09
N ARG A 71 -7.08 -8.12 15.02
CA ARG A 71 -7.70 -8.24 16.36
C ARG A 71 -9.22 -8.29 16.28
N ARG A 72 -9.82 -7.43 15.45
CA ARG A 72 -11.27 -7.43 15.23
C ARG A 72 -11.74 -8.77 14.65
N GLN A 73 -10.98 -9.31 13.69
CA GLN A 73 -11.27 -10.60 13.09
C GLN A 73 -11.28 -11.72 14.14
N ALA A 74 -10.26 -11.80 15.01
CA ALA A 74 -10.20 -12.81 16.06
C ALA A 74 -11.40 -12.77 17.03
N VAL A 75 -11.86 -11.56 17.38
CA VAL A 75 -13.07 -11.38 18.22
C VAL A 75 -14.33 -11.89 17.50
N LEU A 76 -14.47 -11.61 16.21
CA LEU A 76 -15.60 -12.08 15.41
C LEU A 76 -15.60 -13.60 15.24
N GLU A 77 -14.44 -14.19 14.98
CA GLU A 77 -14.28 -15.65 14.86
C GLU A 77 -14.70 -16.36 16.15
N GLN A 78 -14.27 -15.84 17.31
CA GLN A 78 -14.67 -16.36 18.61
C GLN A 78 -16.18 -16.21 18.85
N PHE A 79 -16.77 -15.07 18.49
CA PHE A 79 -18.20 -14.82 18.68
C PHE A 79 -19.08 -15.69 17.77
N LEU A 80 -18.66 -15.89 16.52
CA LEU A 80 -19.42 -16.65 15.51
C LEU A 80 -19.14 -18.16 15.59
N GLY A 81 -18.13 -18.60 16.34
CA GLY A 81 -17.75 -20.01 16.44
C GLY A 81 -17.19 -20.57 15.14
N THR A 82 -16.51 -19.74 14.33
CA THR A 82 -15.95 -20.14 13.04
C THR A 82 -14.46 -20.35 13.13
N ASP A 83 -13.94 -21.41 12.51
CA ASP A 83 -12.51 -21.54 12.26
C ASP A 83 -12.12 -20.54 11.16
N GLY A 84 -11.47 -19.46 11.58
CA GLY A 84 -11.08 -18.36 10.72
C GLY A 84 -10.20 -18.79 9.56
N GLN A 85 -10.62 -18.53 8.33
CA GLN A 85 -9.68 -18.47 7.21
C GLN A 85 -8.89 -17.17 7.28
N ARG A 86 -7.58 -17.24 7.05
CA ARG A 86 -6.72 -16.05 7.04
C ARG A 86 -7.02 -15.21 5.80
N ILE A 87 -7.89 -14.22 5.95
CA ILE A 87 -8.24 -13.27 4.88
C ILE A 87 -7.09 -12.27 4.72
N PRO A 88 -6.53 -12.09 3.51
CA PRO A 88 -5.49 -11.10 3.26
C PRO A 88 -5.97 -9.66 3.46
N TYR A 89 -5.08 -8.82 3.96
CA TYR A 89 -5.32 -7.38 4.03
C TYR A 89 -4.89 -6.71 2.72
N ILE A 90 -5.83 -6.11 2.00
CA ILE A 90 -5.58 -5.52 0.68
C ILE A 90 -5.35 -4.01 0.79
N ILE A 91 -4.26 -3.51 0.20
CA ILE A 91 -3.93 -2.08 0.10
C ILE A 91 -3.96 -1.68 -1.38
N GLY A 92 -4.91 -0.80 -1.74
CA GLY A 92 -4.97 -0.21 -3.08
C GLY A 92 -4.12 1.04 -3.20
N ILE A 93 -3.28 1.11 -4.24
CA ILE A 93 -2.45 2.30 -4.54
C ILE A 93 -2.86 2.85 -5.91
N ALA A 94 -3.50 4.01 -5.92
CA ALA A 94 -4.04 4.67 -7.11
C ALA A 94 -3.32 6.01 -7.40
N GLY A 95 -3.55 6.57 -8.58
CA GLY A 95 -2.91 7.82 -9.03
C GLY A 95 -2.58 7.83 -10.53
N SER A 96 -2.16 9.00 -11.03
CA SER A 96 -1.86 9.21 -12.45
C SER A 96 -0.71 8.34 -12.98
N VAL A 97 -0.59 8.24 -14.30
CA VAL A 97 0.57 7.63 -14.96
C VAL A 97 1.83 8.41 -14.59
N ALA A 98 2.95 7.72 -14.39
CA ALA A 98 4.26 8.28 -14.02
C ALA A 98 4.35 9.00 -12.65
N VAL A 99 3.29 9.05 -11.84
CA VAL A 99 3.33 9.70 -10.50
C VAL A 99 4.14 8.92 -9.44
N GLY A 100 4.69 7.75 -9.78
CA GLY A 100 5.52 6.96 -8.86
C GLY A 100 4.82 5.85 -8.07
N LYS A 101 3.60 5.43 -8.46
CA LYS A 101 2.86 4.33 -7.78
C LYS A 101 3.67 3.06 -7.59
N SER A 102 4.35 2.58 -8.63
CA SER A 102 5.14 1.33 -8.56
C SER A 102 6.34 1.47 -7.62
N THR A 103 6.93 2.66 -7.54
CA THR A 103 7.99 2.96 -6.57
C THR A 103 7.45 2.87 -5.16
N MET A 104 6.37 3.60 -4.86
CA MET A 104 5.74 3.60 -3.54
C MET A 104 5.31 2.19 -3.12
N ALA A 105 4.70 1.43 -4.03
CA ALA A 105 4.25 0.06 -3.79
C ALA A 105 5.41 -0.87 -3.38
N ARG A 106 6.52 -0.84 -4.11
CA ARG A 106 7.68 -1.68 -3.81
C ARG A 106 8.38 -1.30 -2.50
N VAL A 107 8.45 0.01 -2.20
CA VAL A 107 8.97 0.49 -0.92
C VAL A 107 8.09 -0.02 0.22
N LEU A 108 6.77 0.17 0.13
CA LEU A 108 5.84 -0.31 1.16
C LEU A 108 5.87 -1.82 1.33
N GLN A 109 5.93 -2.59 0.24
CA GLN A 109 6.08 -4.05 0.29
C GLN A 109 7.31 -4.44 1.12
N ALA A 110 8.45 -3.83 0.83
CA ALA A 110 9.71 -4.14 1.48
C ALA A 110 9.73 -3.72 2.96
N LEU A 111 9.12 -2.58 3.29
CA LEU A 111 8.98 -2.11 4.68
C LEU A 111 8.03 -3.01 5.48
N LEU A 112 6.85 -3.32 4.94
CA LEU A 112 5.83 -4.12 5.62
C LEU A 112 6.27 -5.58 5.84
N SER A 113 7.06 -6.14 4.92
CA SER A 113 7.59 -7.51 5.03
C SER A 113 8.59 -7.69 6.18
N ARG A 114 9.20 -6.59 6.65
CA ARG A 114 10.25 -6.60 7.68
C ARG A 114 9.74 -6.29 9.08
N TRP A 115 8.44 -6.13 9.24
CA TRP A 115 7.86 -5.99 10.57
C TRP A 115 8.03 -7.29 11.38
N PRO A 116 8.16 -7.23 12.72
CA PRO A 116 8.44 -8.40 13.56
C PRO A 116 7.41 -9.52 13.45
N GLU A 117 6.17 -9.22 13.01
CA GLU A 117 5.15 -10.25 12.78
C GLU A 117 5.40 -11.06 11.48
N HIS A 118 6.50 -10.80 10.75
CA HIS A 118 6.97 -11.52 9.57
C HIS A 118 5.85 -11.85 8.56
N ARG A 119 5.17 -10.81 8.08
CA ARG A 119 4.06 -10.94 7.14
C ARG A 119 4.56 -11.20 5.73
N THR A 120 3.94 -12.13 5.02
CA THR A 120 4.08 -12.26 3.57
C THR A 120 3.36 -11.08 2.91
N VAL A 121 4.07 -10.30 2.09
CA VAL A 121 3.50 -9.14 1.38
C VAL A 121 3.72 -9.30 -0.11
N GLU A 122 2.62 -9.50 -0.83
CA GLU A 122 2.61 -9.63 -2.28
C GLU A 122 2.28 -8.29 -2.97
N LEU A 123 2.79 -8.12 -4.19
CA LEU A 123 2.54 -6.95 -5.02
C LEU A 123 1.94 -7.38 -6.37
N VAL A 124 0.74 -6.91 -6.66
CA VAL A 124 0.04 -7.15 -7.92
C VAL A 124 -0.26 -5.82 -8.61
N THR A 125 0.09 -5.72 -9.89
CA THR A 125 -0.23 -4.54 -10.70
C THR A 125 -1.52 -4.74 -11.49
N THR A 126 -2.35 -3.70 -11.60
CA THR A 126 -3.61 -3.77 -12.38
C THR A 126 -3.35 -3.89 -13.88
N ASP A 127 -2.14 -3.55 -14.35
CA ASP A 127 -1.73 -3.67 -15.75
C ASP A 127 -1.82 -5.12 -16.26
N GLY A 128 -1.68 -6.10 -15.37
CA GLY A 128 -1.90 -7.52 -15.69
C GLY A 128 -3.35 -7.86 -16.09
N PHE A 129 -4.30 -6.97 -15.80
CA PHE A 129 -5.71 -7.10 -16.15
C PHE A 129 -6.10 -6.28 -17.39
N LEU A 130 -5.13 -5.70 -18.09
CA LEU A 130 -5.41 -5.12 -19.40
C LEU A 130 -5.83 -6.20 -20.39
N HIS A 131 -6.77 -5.87 -21.27
CA HIS A 131 -7.09 -6.76 -22.38
C HIS A 131 -5.84 -7.02 -23.25
N PRO A 132 -5.69 -8.23 -23.81
CA PRO A 132 -4.59 -8.53 -24.72
C PRO A 132 -4.55 -7.56 -25.91
N LYS A 133 -3.36 -7.32 -26.45
CA LYS A 133 -3.15 -6.40 -27.58
C LYS A 133 -4.06 -6.69 -28.78
N SER A 134 -4.38 -7.96 -29.05
CA SER A 134 -5.32 -8.37 -30.09
C SER A 134 -6.73 -7.82 -29.84
N VAL A 135 -7.26 -7.96 -28.62
CA VAL A 135 -8.57 -7.45 -28.20
C VAL A 135 -8.59 -5.92 -28.23
N LEU A 136 -7.52 -5.27 -27.74
CA LEU A 136 -7.42 -3.81 -27.77
C LEU A 136 -7.44 -3.27 -29.21
N LYS A 137 -6.77 -3.94 -30.16
CA LYS A 137 -6.83 -3.58 -31.59
C LYS A 137 -8.22 -3.80 -32.19
N GLN A 138 -8.82 -4.97 -31.92
CA GLN A 138 -10.14 -5.33 -32.45
C GLN A 138 -11.23 -4.34 -31.98
N ARG A 139 -11.09 -3.79 -30.77
CA ARG A 139 -12.03 -2.84 -30.18
C ARG A 139 -11.67 -1.36 -30.38
N ASP A 140 -10.63 -1.06 -31.16
CA ASP A 140 -10.06 0.30 -31.33
C ASP A 140 -9.71 1.02 -30.00
N LEU A 141 -9.26 0.26 -29.00
CA LEU A 141 -8.89 0.74 -27.67
C LEU A 141 -7.39 1.00 -27.49
N MET A 142 -6.59 0.86 -28.55
CA MET A 142 -5.14 1.04 -28.48
C MET A 142 -4.74 2.44 -27.97
N LYS A 143 -5.47 3.48 -28.39
CA LYS A 143 -5.26 4.87 -27.94
C LYS A 143 -5.84 5.15 -26.55
N LYS A 144 -6.65 4.22 -26.03
CA LYS A 144 -7.29 4.29 -24.71
C LYS A 144 -6.67 3.31 -23.71
N LYS A 145 -5.48 2.78 -23.99
CA LYS A 145 -4.76 1.92 -23.05
C LYS A 145 -4.54 2.68 -21.73
N GLY A 146 -5.04 2.12 -20.63
CA GLY A 146 -5.01 2.74 -19.31
C GLY A 146 -6.34 3.39 -18.89
N PHE A 147 -7.31 3.52 -19.79
CA PHE A 147 -8.69 3.91 -19.45
C PHE A 147 -9.52 2.69 -19.01
N PRO A 148 -10.60 2.87 -18.24
CA PRO A 148 -11.40 1.76 -17.70
C PRO A 148 -11.81 0.71 -18.74
N GLU A 149 -12.19 1.11 -19.95
CA GLU A 149 -12.61 0.22 -21.03
C GLU A 149 -11.49 -0.68 -21.59
N SER A 150 -10.22 -0.35 -21.32
CA SER A 150 -9.07 -1.15 -21.74
C SER A 150 -8.74 -2.32 -20.79
N TYR A 151 -9.41 -2.40 -19.64
CA TYR A 151 -9.21 -3.44 -18.62
C TYR A 151 -10.32 -4.49 -18.63
N ASP A 152 -9.94 -5.74 -18.35
CA ASP A 152 -10.85 -6.78 -17.91
C ASP A 152 -11.18 -6.61 -16.43
N ILE A 153 -12.11 -5.68 -16.14
CA ILE A 153 -12.55 -5.38 -14.78
C ILE A 153 -13.18 -6.61 -14.10
N ARG A 154 -13.82 -7.50 -14.85
CA ARG A 154 -14.41 -8.72 -14.28
C ARG A 154 -13.33 -9.64 -13.76
N SER A 155 -12.25 -9.83 -14.52
CA SER A 155 -11.09 -10.61 -14.08
C SER A 155 -10.44 -10.00 -12.84
N LEU A 156 -10.30 -8.67 -12.79
CA LEU A 156 -9.76 -7.96 -11.61
C LEU A 156 -10.62 -8.16 -10.36
N VAL A 157 -11.94 -7.98 -10.46
CA VAL A 157 -12.87 -8.18 -9.35
C VAL A 157 -12.86 -9.64 -8.89
N ASN A 158 -12.85 -10.59 -9.83
CA ASN A 158 -12.78 -12.01 -9.54
C ASN A 158 -11.46 -12.42 -8.89
N PHE A 159 -10.35 -11.75 -9.22
CA PHE A 159 -9.08 -11.97 -8.56
C PHE A 159 -9.16 -11.52 -7.10
N VAL A 160 -9.57 -10.27 -6.86
CA VAL A 160 -9.67 -9.70 -5.51
C VAL A 160 -10.66 -10.45 -4.62
N SER A 161 -11.74 -11.01 -5.17
CA SER A 161 -12.73 -11.77 -4.40
C SER A 161 -12.31 -13.20 -4.05
N LYS A 162 -11.31 -13.76 -4.73
CA LYS A 162 -10.76 -15.10 -4.47
C LYS A 162 -9.53 -15.08 -3.58
N VAL A 163 -8.94 -13.90 -3.38
CA VAL A 163 -7.80 -13.66 -2.49
C VAL A 163 -8.26 -13.66 -1.04
#